data_AF-A0A8J3RFK5-F1
#
_entry.id   AF-A0A8J3RFK5-F1
#
_cell.length_a   1.000
_cell.length_b   1.000
_cell.length_c   1.000
_cell.angle_alpha   90.00
_cell.angle_beta   90.00
_cell.angle_gamma   90.00
#
_symmetry.space_group_name_H-M   'P 1'
#
loop_
_entity.id
_entity.type
_entity.pdbx_description
1 polymer ?
#
loop_
_entity_poly.entity_id
_entity_poly.type
_entity_poly.pdbx_seq_one_letter_code
_entity_poly.pdbx_strand_id
1 'polypeptide(L)'
;MSDDVNGDGYPDAVITSERAEGVVPGQPKLRSLIVLYGSGRGLDPERRSVVRPGDQTLWPFGSDWRVRRPESADLDGDGYADIPIRIGPPGGSDPALHIVWGGPDGPVTGALSPTVPVPRPGRGSSEWPAVGDFDGDGRRDVAVGDDGSRNDEPGYRTTGATQAITVYYGRAPRAPVVIRVPGLPGRPGLRGKLTAADVDGDGRDDLVFRAGRRIELLAGGLSDRREIGPFACPGDDHYTATLIRAGDYDRDGRAEVLVDCWADHRPAPDPHRWWVWDADAPLTGFDVSRFGS
;
A
#
# COMPACT_ATOMS: atom_id res chain seq x y z
N MET A 1 -4.85 -2.14 -18.33
CA MET A 1 -3.50 -1.96 -17.73
C MET A 1 -3.71 -1.41 -16.34
N SER A 2 -2.97 -1.82 -15.30
CA SER A 2 -3.31 -1.42 -13.92
C SER A 2 -3.04 0.06 -13.62
N ASP A 3 -2.11 0.69 -14.33
CA ASP A 3 -1.59 2.01 -13.94
C ASP A 3 -1.90 3.14 -14.96
N ASP A 4 -2.91 3.00 -15.81
CA ASP A 4 -3.26 4.00 -16.85
C ASP A 4 -4.45 4.86 -16.40
N VAL A 5 -4.19 5.99 -15.74
CA VAL A 5 -5.21 6.82 -15.07
C VAL A 5 -6.01 7.63 -16.07
N ASN A 6 -5.40 8.00 -17.21
CA ASN A 6 -6.06 8.78 -18.26
C ASN A 6 -6.53 7.95 -19.46
N GLY A 7 -6.28 6.64 -19.46
CA GLY A 7 -6.71 5.72 -20.52
C GLY A 7 -5.98 5.93 -21.84
N ASP A 8 -4.79 6.54 -21.83
CA ASP A 8 -4.04 6.86 -23.05
C ASP A 8 -3.20 5.68 -23.60
N GLY A 9 -3.28 4.53 -22.93
CA GLY A 9 -2.61 3.29 -23.29
C GLY A 9 -1.18 3.19 -22.77
N TYR A 10 -0.71 4.18 -22.01
CA TYR A 10 0.58 4.16 -21.35
C TYR A 10 0.41 4.16 -19.81
N PRO A 11 1.24 3.41 -19.07
CA PRO A 11 1.18 3.43 -17.63
C PRO A 11 1.71 4.76 -17.09
N ASP A 12 0.96 5.29 -16.13
CA ASP A 12 1.24 6.50 -15.39
C ASP A 12 1.97 6.20 -14.08
N ALA A 13 2.53 7.24 -13.47
CA ALA A 13 3.13 7.14 -12.14
C ALA A 13 2.41 8.03 -11.14
N VAL A 14 1.94 7.43 -10.05
CA VAL A 14 1.32 8.14 -8.94
C VAL A 14 2.36 8.41 -7.85
N ILE A 15 2.49 9.68 -7.46
CA ILE A 15 3.42 10.13 -6.40
C ILE A 15 2.75 11.13 -5.47
N THR A 16 3.27 11.24 -4.24
CA THR A 16 2.89 12.30 -3.31
C THR A 16 4.01 13.32 -3.14
N SER A 17 3.70 14.61 -3.16
CA SER A 17 4.67 15.68 -2.85
C SER A 17 4.40 16.30 -1.49
N GLU A 18 5.44 16.56 -0.70
CA GLU A 18 5.34 17.42 0.48
C GLU A 18 5.54 18.87 0.05
N ARG A 19 4.56 19.75 0.30
CA ARG A 19 4.81 21.19 0.15
C ARG A 19 5.46 21.71 1.43
N ALA A 20 6.67 22.26 1.32
CA ALA A 20 7.38 22.91 2.43
C ALA A 20 6.97 24.39 2.63
N GLU A 21 6.24 24.98 1.69
CA GLU A 21 5.89 26.41 1.74
C GLU A 21 4.65 26.67 2.58
N GLY A 22 4.78 27.61 3.53
CA GLY A 22 3.67 28.07 4.38
C GLY A 22 3.51 27.33 5.71
N VAL A 23 4.60 26.76 6.26
CA VAL A 23 4.60 26.20 7.62
C VAL A 23 4.30 27.30 8.63
N VAL A 24 3.01 27.53 8.89
CA VAL A 24 2.57 28.18 10.12
C VAL A 24 2.75 27.15 11.23
N PRO A 25 3.52 27.44 12.30
CA PRO A 25 3.63 26.53 13.43
C PRO A 25 2.24 26.10 13.92
N GLY A 26 1.97 24.79 13.91
CA GLY A 26 0.67 24.22 14.30
C GLY A 26 -0.30 23.90 13.16
N GLN A 27 0.03 24.19 11.90
CA GLN A 27 -0.76 23.74 10.73
C GLN A 27 -0.23 22.42 10.14
N PRO A 28 -1.10 21.53 9.65
CA PRO A 28 -0.70 20.27 9.02
C PRO A 28 0.07 20.53 7.71
N LYS A 29 1.13 19.74 7.46
CA LYS A 29 1.78 19.71 6.15
C LYS A 29 0.77 19.25 5.09
N LEU A 30 0.56 20.07 4.07
CA LEU A 30 -0.29 19.73 2.93
C LEU A 30 0.54 18.90 1.94
N ARG A 31 0.18 17.63 1.68
CA ARG A 31 0.71 16.89 0.53
C ARG A 31 -0.22 17.04 -0.67
N SER A 32 0.29 16.88 -1.89
CA SER A 32 -0.54 16.73 -3.08
C SER A 32 -0.30 15.36 -3.69
N LEU A 33 -1.32 14.77 -4.30
CA LEU A 33 -1.17 13.63 -5.19
C LEU A 33 -0.83 14.16 -6.58
N ILE A 34 0.18 13.59 -7.21
CA ILE A 34 0.61 13.95 -8.55
C ILE A 34 0.56 12.67 -9.39
N VAL A 35 -0.15 12.76 -10.52
CA VAL A 35 -0.14 11.73 -11.56
C VAL A 35 0.76 12.24 -12.67
N LEU A 36 1.85 11.53 -12.95
CA LEU A 36 2.74 11.79 -14.07
C LEU A 36 2.33 10.89 -15.23
N TYR A 37 1.98 11.48 -16.36
CA TYR A 37 1.45 10.72 -17.48
C TYR A 37 2.56 10.01 -18.26
N GLY A 38 2.27 8.76 -18.60
CA GLY A 38 3.09 7.94 -19.48
C GLY A 38 3.06 8.43 -20.93
N SER A 39 4.00 7.90 -21.71
CA SER A 39 4.01 8.03 -23.16
C SER A 39 4.95 6.98 -23.76
N GLY A 40 5.00 6.88 -25.09
CA GLY A 40 5.99 6.07 -25.80
C GLY A 40 7.45 6.48 -25.55
N ARG A 41 7.69 7.61 -24.85
CA ARG A 41 9.02 8.06 -24.41
C ARG A 41 9.26 7.89 -22.90
N GLY A 42 8.31 7.26 -22.19
CA GLY A 42 8.30 7.17 -20.74
C GLY A 42 7.51 8.30 -20.08
N LEU A 43 7.70 8.44 -18.77
CA LEU A 43 7.03 9.45 -17.93
C LEU A 43 7.48 10.86 -18.31
N ASP A 44 6.52 11.77 -18.46
CA ASP A 44 6.77 13.20 -18.72
C ASP A 44 6.31 14.04 -17.51
N PRO A 45 7.26 14.64 -16.74
CA PRO A 45 6.90 15.48 -15.62
C PRO A 45 6.00 16.67 -15.98
N GLU A 46 6.02 17.17 -17.21
CA GLU A 46 5.18 18.31 -17.64
C GLU A 46 3.77 17.88 -18.02
N ARG A 47 3.56 16.61 -18.41
CA ARG A 47 2.24 16.02 -18.56
C ARG A 47 1.81 15.42 -17.21
N ARG A 48 1.19 16.24 -16.38
CA ARG A 48 0.78 15.83 -15.03
C ARG A 48 -0.56 16.40 -14.60
N SER A 49 -1.26 15.65 -13.77
CA SER A 49 -2.35 16.17 -12.92
C SER A 49 -1.90 16.29 -11.48
N VAL A 50 -2.41 17.30 -10.79
CA VAL A 50 -2.11 17.55 -9.36
C VAL A 50 -3.43 17.66 -8.61
N VAL A 51 -3.72 16.68 -7.77
CA VAL A 51 -4.85 16.70 -6.84
C VAL A 51 -4.38 17.32 -5.54
N ARG A 52 -4.87 18.52 -5.23
CA ARG A 52 -4.51 19.26 -4.02
C ARG A 52 -5.50 18.99 -2.89
N PRO A 53 -5.09 19.20 -1.63
CA PRO A 53 -6.05 19.24 -0.52
C PRO A 53 -7.13 20.28 -0.80
N GLY A 54 -8.39 19.86 -0.75
CA GLY A 54 -9.56 20.69 -1.07
C GLY A 54 -10.10 20.58 -2.51
N ASP A 55 -9.33 20.08 -3.49
CA ASP A 55 -9.83 19.81 -4.86
C ASP A 55 -10.82 18.63 -4.86
N GLN A 56 -10.64 17.76 -3.87
CA GLN A 56 -11.59 16.78 -3.42
C GLN A 56 -11.88 17.14 -1.95
N THR A 57 -13.01 16.73 -1.39
CA THR A 57 -13.32 16.84 0.07
C THR A 57 -12.35 16.06 0.97
N LEU A 58 -11.19 15.68 0.44
CA LEU A 58 -10.06 15.10 1.10
C LEU A 58 -9.39 16.09 2.05
N TRP A 59 -9.17 15.61 3.26
CA TRP A 59 -8.29 16.25 4.24
C TRP A 59 -6.85 16.26 3.73
N PRO A 60 -5.97 17.14 4.26
CA PRO A 60 -4.56 17.09 3.92
C PRO A 60 -3.97 15.73 4.22
N PHE A 61 -3.25 15.18 3.24
CA PHE A 61 -2.53 13.91 3.39
C PHE A 61 -1.61 13.98 4.62
N GLY A 62 -1.81 13.03 5.54
CA GLY A 62 -1.17 13.01 6.86
C GLY A 62 0.37 12.95 6.84
N SER A 63 0.95 13.28 7.99
CA SER A 63 2.33 13.68 8.21
C SER A 63 3.37 12.55 8.35
N ASP A 64 3.21 11.39 7.70
CA ASP A 64 4.27 10.36 7.75
C ASP A 64 5.31 10.61 6.65
N TRP A 65 6.58 10.67 7.04
CA TRP A 65 7.75 11.23 6.36
C TRP A 65 8.28 10.37 5.19
N ARG A 66 7.49 9.42 4.71
CA ARG A 66 7.90 8.49 3.65
C ARG A 66 7.26 8.89 2.33
N VAL A 67 8.07 9.20 1.32
CA VAL A 67 7.60 9.28 -0.07
C VAL A 67 7.12 7.88 -0.44
N ARG A 68 5.81 7.72 -0.62
CA ARG A 68 5.21 6.43 -0.94
C ARG A 68 4.46 6.53 -2.26
N ARG A 69 4.45 5.43 -3.00
CA ARG A 69 3.77 5.29 -4.30
C ARG A 69 2.46 4.56 -4.04
N PRO A 70 1.30 5.26 -4.10
CA PRO A 70 0.01 4.58 -4.10
C PRO A 70 -0.03 3.60 -5.26
N GLU A 71 -0.68 2.45 -5.04
CA GLU A 71 -1.03 1.56 -6.13
C GLU A 71 -2.22 2.15 -6.89
N SER A 72 -2.35 1.81 -8.17
CA SER A 72 -3.45 2.22 -9.04
C SER A 72 -4.03 1.00 -9.73
N ALA A 73 -5.33 1.08 -10.03
CA ALA A 73 -6.07 0.00 -10.66
C ALA A 73 -7.46 0.49 -11.09
N ASP A 74 -8.00 -0.03 -12.18
CA ASP A 74 -9.39 0.16 -12.55
C ASP A 74 -10.31 -0.59 -11.55
N LEU A 75 -10.88 0.14 -10.59
CA LEU A 75 -11.66 -0.41 -9.47
C LEU A 75 -13.16 -0.46 -9.77
N ASP A 76 -13.66 0.36 -10.69
CA ASP A 76 -15.07 0.36 -11.11
C ASP A 76 -15.32 -0.28 -12.48
N GLY A 77 -14.26 -0.59 -13.23
CA GLY A 77 -14.30 -1.25 -14.52
C GLY A 77 -14.62 -0.30 -15.67
N ASP A 78 -14.35 0.99 -15.53
CA ASP A 78 -14.61 2.02 -16.54
C ASP A 78 -13.47 2.17 -17.57
N GLY A 79 -12.35 1.47 -17.34
CA GLY A 79 -11.17 1.45 -18.20
C GLY A 79 -10.09 2.45 -17.80
N TYR A 80 -10.29 3.25 -16.76
CA TYR A 80 -9.33 4.19 -16.21
C TYR A 80 -8.81 3.70 -14.86
N ALA A 81 -7.51 3.85 -14.60
CA ALA A 81 -6.97 3.44 -13.32
C ALA A 81 -7.35 4.44 -12.20
N ASP A 82 -7.88 3.90 -11.11
CA ASP A 82 -8.23 4.60 -9.89
C ASP A 82 -7.14 4.49 -8.84
N ILE A 83 -7.17 5.38 -7.86
CA ILE A 83 -6.12 5.51 -6.85
C ILE A 83 -6.74 5.40 -5.45
N PRO A 84 -6.68 4.21 -4.80
CA PRO A 84 -7.08 4.07 -3.41
C PRO A 84 -6.07 4.76 -2.50
N ILE A 85 -6.54 5.70 -1.68
CA ILE A 85 -5.72 6.52 -0.80
C ILE A 85 -6.23 6.51 0.63
N ARG A 86 -5.30 6.54 1.58
CA ARG A 86 -5.61 6.67 3.00
C ARG A 86 -5.44 8.12 3.43
N ILE A 87 -6.54 8.76 3.82
CA ILE A 87 -6.55 10.17 4.25
C ILE A 87 -7.38 10.34 5.51
N GLY A 88 -6.92 11.19 6.43
CA GLY A 88 -7.64 11.55 7.65
C GLY A 88 -7.48 13.01 8.01
N PRO A 89 -8.29 13.52 8.95
CA PRO A 89 -8.23 14.90 9.38
C PRO A 89 -6.87 15.29 10.00
N PRO A 90 -6.49 16.59 9.94
CA PRO A 90 -5.36 17.15 10.68
C PRO A 90 -5.36 16.70 12.14
N GLY A 91 -4.22 16.23 12.65
CA GLY A 91 -4.13 15.66 14.00
C GLY A 91 -4.17 14.12 14.04
N GLY A 92 -4.46 13.47 12.91
CA GLY A 92 -4.27 12.03 12.71
C GLY A 92 -5.29 11.16 13.44
N SER A 93 -6.52 11.66 13.57
CA SER A 93 -7.52 11.10 14.46
C SER A 93 -8.47 10.07 13.83
N ASP A 94 -8.68 10.04 12.52
CA ASP A 94 -9.55 9.02 11.92
C ASP A 94 -9.27 8.94 10.40
N PRO A 95 -8.17 8.31 9.97
CA PRO A 95 -7.91 8.10 8.55
C PRO A 95 -8.87 7.08 7.94
N ALA A 96 -9.52 7.45 6.84
CA ALA A 96 -10.40 6.60 6.05
C ALA A 96 -9.77 6.25 4.70
N LEU A 97 -10.28 5.18 4.08
CA LEU A 97 -10.01 4.86 2.69
C LEU A 97 -10.91 5.75 1.82
N HIS A 98 -10.29 6.45 0.89
CA HIS A 98 -10.93 7.16 -0.20
C HIS A 98 -10.40 6.59 -1.52
N ILE A 99 -11.20 6.70 -2.57
CA ILE A 99 -10.75 6.39 -3.94
C ILE A 99 -10.68 7.72 -4.69
N VAL A 100 -9.65 7.91 -5.50
CA VAL A 100 -9.60 8.97 -6.50
C VAL A 100 -9.83 8.31 -7.85
N TRP A 101 -10.99 8.56 -8.44
CA TRP A 101 -11.37 7.97 -9.73
C TRP A 101 -10.50 8.50 -10.85
N GLY A 102 -10.07 7.61 -11.75
CA GLY A 102 -9.46 7.94 -13.02
C GLY A 102 -10.48 8.51 -14.00
N GLY A 103 -10.01 8.91 -15.18
CA GLY A 103 -10.87 9.45 -16.22
C GLY A 103 -10.09 10.00 -17.40
N PRO A 104 -10.74 10.31 -18.53
CA PRO A 104 -10.04 10.67 -19.78
C PRO A 104 -9.19 11.94 -19.69
N ASP A 105 -9.49 12.83 -18.75
CA ASP A 105 -8.70 14.04 -18.46
C ASP A 105 -7.77 13.87 -17.23
N GLY A 106 -7.63 12.65 -16.75
CA GLY A 106 -6.98 12.29 -15.49
C GLY A 106 -7.94 12.20 -14.31
N PRO A 107 -7.42 12.31 -13.07
CA PRO A 107 -8.20 12.18 -11.86
C PRO A 107 -9.46 13.06 -11.83
N VAL A 108 -10.62 12.46 -11.58
CA VAL A 108 -11.91 13.15 -11.49
C VAL A 108 -11.97 13.94 -10.18
N THR A 109 -12.24 15.25 -10.29
CA THR A 109 -12.39 16.17 -9.14
C THR A 109 -13.86 16.38 -8.78
N GLY A 110 -14.19 16.52 -7.49
CA GLY A 110 -15.53 16.90 -7.02
C GLY A 110 -16.57 15.77 -6.88
N ALA A 111 -16.32 14.57 -7.40
CA ALA A 111 -17.13 13.39 -7.09
C ALA A 111 -16.58 12.73 -5.81
N LEU A 112 -17.41 12.62 -4.77
CA LEU A 112 -17.11 11.77 -3.63
C LEU A 112 -17.19 10.31 -4.08
N SER A 113 -16.07 9.60 -4.01
CA SER A 113 -16.11 8.13 -3.94
C SER A 113 -17.01 7.73 -2.78
N PRO A 114 -17.96 6.80 -2.96
CA PRO A 114 -18.67 6.23 -1.84
C PRO A 114 -17.65 5.74 -0.82
N THR A 115 -17.77 6.22 0.43
CA THR A 115 -16.90 5.78 1.51
C THR A 115 -17.12 4.29 1.70
N VAL A 116 -16.17 3.48 1.24
CA VAL A 116 -16.07 2.09 1.64
C VAL A 116 -15.89 2.09 3.16
N PRO A 117 -16.79 1.46 3.95
CA PRO A 117 -16.65 1.43 5.40
C PRO A 117 -15.41 0.61 5.76
N VAL A 118 -14.27 1.27 5.88
CA VAL A 118 -13.06 0.68 6.45
C VAL A 118 -13.18 0.65 7.97
N PRO A 119 -12.90 -0.50 8.63
CA PRO A 119 -12.70 -0.53 10.07
C PRO A 119 -11.67 0.55 10.42
N ARG A 120 -12.00 1.41 11.38
CA ARG A 120 -11.17 2.58 11.74
C ARG A 120 -9.74 2.13 12.04
N PRO A 121 -8.78 2.39 11.14
CA PRO A 121 -7.44 1.88 11.29
C PRO A 121 -6.68 2.72 12.32
N GLY A 122 -5.89 2.05 13.15
CA GLY A 122 -5.01 2.69 14.12
C GLY A 122 -3.96 3.64 13.53
N ARG A 123 -3.20 4.32 14.41
CA ARG A 123 -2.07 5.20 14.05
C ARG A 123 -0.97 4.52 13.21
N GLY A 124 -0.81 3.20 13.26
CA GLY A 124 0.28 2.44 12.63
C GLY A 124 -0.16 1.37 11.62
N SER A 125 -1.40 1.44 11.13
CA SER A 125 -1.92 0.54 10.09
C SER A 125 -1.01 0.46 8.86
N SER A 126 -1.14 -0.59 8.03
CA SER A 126 -0.50 -0.57 6.70
C SER A 126 -0.79 0.76 6.01
N GLU A 127 0.27 1.48 5.66
CA GLU A 127 0.17 2.89 5.28
C GLU A 127 -0.57 3.07 3.95
N TRP A 128 -0.65 2.02 3.12
CA TRP A 128 -1.39 2.01 1.85
C TRP A 128 -2.16 0.70 1.64
N PRO A 129 -3.31 0.76 0.94
CA PRO A 129 -4.00 -0.42 0.45
C PRO A 129 -3.14 -1.18 -0.58
N ALA A 130 -3.34 -2.49 -0.66
CA ALA A 130 -2.87 -3.29 -1.79
C ALA A 130 -4.03 -3.52 -2.76
N VAL A 131 -3.72 -3.62 -4.05
CA VAL A 131 -4.71 -3.91 -5.09
C VAL A 131 -4.33 -5.17 -5.87
N GLY A 132 -5.28 -6.08 -6.05
CA GLY A 132 -5.11 -7.33 -6.80
C GLY A 132 -6.45 -7.96 -7.14
N ASP A 133 -6.49 -8.95 -8.04
CA ASP A 133 -7.66 -9.80 -8.27
C ASP A 133 -7.61 -11.01 -7.33
N PHE A 134 -8.11 -10.85 -6.09
CA PHE A 134 -7.98 -11.89 -5.07
C PHE A 134 -9.01 -13.02 -5.25
N ASP A 135 -10.14 -12.77 -5.91
CA ASP A 135 -11.16 -13.81 -6.17
C ASP A 135 -11.19 -14.38 -7.58
N GLY A 136 -10.28 -13.93 -8.46
CA GLY A 136 -10.06 -14.46 -9.80
C GLY A 136 -11.20 -14.13 -10.76
N ASP A 137 -11.94 -13.04 -10.52
CA ASP A 137 -13.08 -12.64 -11.34
C ASP A 137 -12.71 -11.65 -12.46
N GLY A 138 -11.44 -11.26 -12.54
CA GLY A 138 -10.87 -10.33 -13.52
C GLY A 138 -11.04 -8.86 -13.13
N ARG A 139 -11.66 -8.55 -11.98
CA ARG A 139 -11.76 -7.20 -11.43
C ARG A 139 -10.73 -7.00 -10.32
N ARG A 140 -10.44 -5.75 -10.03
CA ARG A 140 -9.48 -5.37 -9.01
C ARG A 140 -10.18 -5.19 -7.67
N ASP A 141 -9.59 -5.77 -6.64
CA ASP A 141 -10.03 -5.76 -5.26
C ASP A 141 -9.07 -4.93 -4.42
N VAL A 142 -9.54 -4.42 -3.27
CA VAL A 142 -8.74 -3.57 -2.38
C VAL A 142 -8.57 -4.22 -1.02
N ALA A 143 -7.32 -4.45 -0.60
CA ALA A 143 -6.98 -4.92 0.73
C ALA A 143 -6.46 -3.76 1.62
N VAL A 144 -7.09 -3.55 2.77
CA VAL A 144 -6.74 -2.50 3.73
C VAL A 144 -6.33 -3.11 5.06
N GLY A 145 -5.14 -2.75 5.54
CA GLY A 145 -4.64 -3.19 6.84
C GLY A 145 -5.06 -2.26 7.99
N ASP A 146 -5.35 -2.84 9.15
CA ASP A 146 -5.46 -2.19 10.46
C ASP A 146 -4.49 -2.90 11.43
N ASP A 147 -3.52 -2.17 11.98
CA ASP A 147 -2.56 -2.72 12.94
C ASP A 147 -3.12 -2.80 14.37
N GLY A 148 -4.33 -2.27 14.58
CA GLY A 148 -5.00 -2.20 15.86
C GLY A 148 -4.30 -1.29 16.88
N SER A 149 -3.43 -0.40 16.44
CA SER A 149 -2.95 0.68 17.32
C SER A 149 -4.11 1.62 17.64
N ARG A 150 -4.06 2.27 18.80
CA ARG A 150 -5.07 3.26 19.20
C ARG A 150 -4.46 4.64 19.04
N ASN A 151 -5.25 5.60 18.60
CA ASN A 151 -4.93 7.00 18.80
C ASN A 151 -5.32 7.39 20.24
N ASP A 152 -4.54 8.24 20.92
CA ASP A 152 -4.80 8.66 22.31
C ASP A 152 -6.00 9.62 22.46
N GLU A 153 -7.06 9.43 21.67
CA GLU A 153 -8.20 10.34 21.61
C GLU A 153 -9.29 10.03 22.63
N PRO A 154 -10.06 11.04 23.10
CA PRO A 154 -11.21 10.79 23.97
C PRO A 154 -12.18 9.76 23.36
N GLY A 155 -12.31 8.59 23.98
CA GLY A 155 -13.13 7.46 23.46
C GLY A 155 -12.33 6.26 22.91
N TYR A 156 -10.99 6.35 22.79
CA TYR A 156 -10.13 5.26 22.31
C TYR A 156 -10.25 3.93 23.07
N ARG A 157 -10.77 3.97 24.29
CA ARG A 157 -10.98 2.79 25.14
C ARG A 157 -12.20 1.95 24.76
N THR A 158 -13.12 2.50 23.95
CA THR A 158 -14.42 1.86 23.62
C THR A 158 -14.54 1.38 22.17
N THR A 159 -13.60 1.72 21.30
CA THR A 159 -13.60 1.35 19.87
C THR A 159 -12.53 0.27 19.61
N GLY A 160 -12.96 -0.85 19.04
CA GLY A 160 -12.13 -2.05 18.89
C GLY A 160 -11.04 -1.89 17.85
N ALA A 161 -9.78 -1.93 18.30
CA ALA A 161 -8.63 -2.28 17.46
C ALA A 161 -8.88 -3.65 16.80
N THR A 162 -8.97 -3.71 15.48
CA THR A 162 -9.36 -4.97 14.81
C THR A 162 -8.17 -5.88 14.51
N GLN A 163 -6.94 -5.34 14.38
CA GLN A 163 -5.73 -6.09 14.03
C GLN A 163 -6.00 -7.03 12.86
N ALA A 164 -6.36 -6.46 11.71
CA ALA A 164 -6.94 -7.21 10.61
C ALA A 164 -6.59 -6.61 9.26
N ILE A 165 -6.71 -7.42 8.22
CA ILE A 165 -6.78 -6.97 6.83
C ILE A 165 -8.23 -7.11 6.40
N THR A 166 -8.81 -6.07 5.83
CA THR A 166 -10.16 -6.09 5.25
C THR A 166 -10.06 -5.99 3.74
N VAL A 167 -10.68 -6.95 3.04
CA VAL A 167 -10.65 -7.03 1.57
C VAL A 167 -12.03 -6.70 1.01
N TYR A 168 -12.06 -5.74 0.09
CA TYR A 168 -13.23 -5.28 -0.64
C TYR A 168 -13.15 -5.74 -2.08
N TYR A 169 -14.13 -6.50 -2.52
CA TYR A 169 -14.16 -7.04 -3.88
C TYR A 169 -14.77 -6.03 -4.86
N GLY A 170 -14.26 -5.98 -6.09
CA GLY A 170 -14.70 -5.08 -7.16
C GLY A 170 -16.10 -5.38 -7.75
N ARG A 171 -16.81 -6.41 -7.26
CA ARG A 171 -18.11 -6.86 -7.77
C ARG A 171 -19.30 -6.44 -6.88
N ALA A 172 -20.51 -6.40 -7.48
CA ALA A 172 -21.84 -6.18 -6.88
C ALA A 172 -21.97 -6.72 -5.44
N PRO A 173 -22.73 -6.05 -4.54
CA PRO A 173 -22.41 -5.93 -3.12
C PRO A 173 -22.11 -7.27 -2.45
N ARG A 174 -20.81 -7.58 -2.34
CA ARG A 174 -20.28 -8.69 -1.53
C ARG A 174 -19.82 -8.13 -0.20
N ALA A 175 -20.09 -8.87 0.88
CA ALA A 175 -19.58 -8.50 2.18
C ALA A 175 -18.04 -8.55 2.18
N PRO A 176 -17.34 -7.55 2.75
CA PRO A 176 -15.89 -7.59 2.86
C PRO A 176 -15.41 -8.80 3.66
N VAL A 177 -14.27 -9.35 3.27
CA VAL A 177 -13.60 -10.42 4.05
C VAL A 177 -12.66 -9.77 5.05
N VAL A 178 -12.70 -10.24 6.30
CA VAL A 178 -11.83 -9.75 7.38
C VAL A 178 -10.89 -10.86 7.81
N ILE A 179 -9.60 -10.66 7.56
CA ILE A 179 -8.52 -11.58 7.93
C ILE A 179 -7.86 -11.07 9.20
N ARG A 180 -7.90 -11.86 10.29
CA ARG A 180 -7.27 -11.47 11.56
C ARG A 180 -5.76 -11.69 11.50
N VAL A 181 -5.02 -10.66 11.91
CA VAL A 181 -3.56 -10.66 12.04
C VAL A 181 -3.21 -10.32 13.49
N PRO A 182 -3.37 -11.27 14.43
CA PRO A 182 -3.19 -11.00 15.84
C PRO A 182 -1.76 -10.56 16.15
N GLY A 183 -1.63 -9.52 16.95
CA GLY A 183 -0.34 -9.10 17.52
C GLY A 183 0.08 -9.92 18.72
N LEU A 184 1.31 -9.70 19.16
CA LEU A 184 1.78 -10.15 20.47
C LEU A 184 1.37 -9.13 21.54
N PRO A 185 1.31 -9.51 22.83
CA PRO A 185 1.09 -8.54 23.90
C PRO A 185 2.05 -7.35 23.81
N GLY A 186 1.50 -6.14 23.69
CA GLY A 186 2.28 -4.91 23.54
C GLY A 186 2.92 -4.67 22.16
N ARG A 187 2.63 -5.51 21.14
CA ARG A 187 3.15 -5.34 19.78
C ARG A 187 2.02 -5.54 18.74
N PRO A 188 1.74 -4.54 17.87
CA PRO A 188 0.85 -4.69 16.72
C PRO A 188 1.17 -5.93 15.89
N GLY A 189 0.12 -6.61 15.42
CA GLY A 189 0.25 -7.80 14.56
C GLY A 189 0.63 -7.43 13.14
N LEU A 190 -0.16 -6.57 12.50
CA LEU A 190 0.16 -6.05 11.18
C LEU A 190 1.13 -4.88 11.27
N ARG A 191 2.14 -4.83 10.39
CA ARG A 191 3.07 -3.68 10.26
C ARG A 191 3.46 -3.47 8.81
N GLY A 192 3.81 -2.23 8.44
CA GLY A 192 4.41 -1.96 7.13
C GLY A 192 3.42 -2.09 5.96
N LYS A 193 3.94 -2.22 4.74
CA LYS A 193 3.17 -2.26 3.49
C LYS A 193 2.45 -3.62 3.30
N LEU A 194 1.25 -3.59 2.71
CA LEU A 194 0.63 -4.74 2.03
C LEU A 194 1.06 -4.72 0.55
N THR A 195 1.37 -5.86 -0.05
CA THR A 195 1.60 -5.96 -1.49
C THR A 195 0.82 -7.15 -2.06
N ALA A 196 0.33 -7.01 -3.28
CA ALA A 196 -0.39 -8.07 -3.98
C ALA A 196 0.23 -8.35 -5.36
N ALA A 197 0.22 -9.61 -5.73
CA ALA A 197 0.55 -10.16 -7.06
C ALA A 197 0.30 -11.68 -7.05
N ASP A 198 0.09 -12.29 -8.22
CA ASP A 198 0.03 -13.75 -8.40
C ASP A 198 1.42 -14.37 -8.19
N VAL A 199 1.76 -14.74 -6.95
CA VAL A 199 3.11 -15.27 -6.63
C VAL A 199 3.19 -16.79 -6.73
N ASP A 200 2.05 -17.49 -6.69
CA ASP A 200 2.00 -18.95 -6.83
C ASP A 200 1.60 -19.44 -8.24
N GLY A 201 1.14 -18.54 -9.11
CA GLY A 201 0.82 -18.80 -10.51
C GLY A 201 -0.56 -19.41 -10.71
N ASP A 202 -1.46 -19.30 -9.73
CA ASP A 202 -2.82 -19.84 -9.82
C ASP A 202 -3.79 -18.96 -10.63
N GLY A 203 -3.33 -17.78 -11.05
CA GLY A 203 -4.10 -16.79 -11.81
C GLY A 203 -4.94 -15.85 -10.95
N ARG A 204 -4.84 -15.93 -9.62
CA ARG A 204 -5.37 -14.96 -8.66
C ARG A 204 -4.19 -14.21 -8.06
N ASP A 205 -4.37 -12.92 -7.80
CA ASP A 205 -3.36 -12.22 -7.03
C ASP A 205 -3.37 -12.71 -5.58
N ASP A 206 -2.19 -12.93 -5.03
CA ASP A 206 -1.99 -13.27 -3.63
C ASP A 206 -1.71 -12.02 -2.80
N LEU A 207 -1.81 -12.13 -1.48
CA LEU A 207 -1.49 -11.03 -0.56
C LEU A 207 -0.29 -11.34 0.32
N VAL A 208 0.73 -10.49 0.24
CA VAL A 208 1.94 -10.57 1.08
C VAL A 208 1.99 -9.40 2.06
N PHE A 209 2.23 -9.70 3.33
CA PHE A 209 2.21 -8.70 4.40
C PHE A 209 3.16 -9.06 5.53
N ARG A 210 3.56 -8.05 6.32
CA ARG A 210 4.37 -8.28 7.53
C ARG A 210 3.48 -8.47 8.76
N ALA A 211 3.63 -9.61 9.42
CA ALA A 211 3.00 -9.96 10.68
C ALA A 211 4.06 -10.07 11.80
N GLY A 212 4.21 -9.00 12.60
CA GLY A 212 5.26 -8.91 13.61
C GLY A 212 6.66 -8.89 12.98
N ARG A 213 7.41 -9.99 13.12
CA ARG A 213 8.75 -10.17 12.50
C ARG A 213 8.72 -11.05 11.25
N ARG A 214 7.56 -11.64 10.95
CA ARG A 214 7.38 -12.56 9.82
C ARG A 214 6.86 -11.81 8.62
N ILE A 215 7.20 -12.32 7.45
CA ILE A 215 6.48 -12.01 6.22
C ILE A 215 5.56 -13.20 5.94
N GLU A 216 4.29 -12.93 5.78
CA GLU A 216 3.26 -13.94 5.56
C GLU A 216 2.63 -13.74 4.18
N LEU A 217 2.33 -14.86 3.54
CA LEU A 217 1.62 -14.99 2.28
C LEU A 217 0.21 -15.51 2.57
N LEU A 218 -0.78 -14.93 1.91
CA LEU A 218 -2.14 -15.41 1.78
C LEU A 218 -2.44 -15.69 0.31
N ALA A 219 -2.48 -16.96 -0.05
CA ALA A 219 -2.70 -17.43 -1.41
C ALA A 219 -4.02 -18.20 -1.58
N GLY A 220 -4.30 -18.71 -2.77
CA GLY A 220 -5.47 -19.53 -3.06
C GLY A 220 -6.78 -18.81 -2.72
N GLY A 221 -6.92 -17.58 -3.19
CA GLY A 221 -8.05 -16.71 -2.85
C GLY A 221 -8.11 -16.32 -1.37
N LEU A 222 -6.93 -16.02 -0.80
CA LEU A 222 -6.74 -15.57 0.59
C LEU A 222 -7.07 -16.63 1.65
N SER A 223 -7.07 -17.90 1.29
CA SER A 223 -7.42 -19.01 2.18
C SER A 223 -6.22 -19.81 2.68
N ASP A 224 -5.12 -19.84 1.91
CA ASP A 224 -3.87 -20.50 2.30
C ASP A 224 -2.90 -19.51 2.93
N ARG A 225 -2.66 -19.64 4.23
CA ARG A 225 -1.80 -18.74 5.00
C ARG A 225 -0.49 -19.43 5.38
N ARG A 226 0.64 -18.89 4.94
CA ARG A 226 1.97 -19.40 5.33
C ARG A 226 2.99 -18.28 5.55
N GLU A 227 4.01 -18.58 6.33
CA GLU A 227 5.21 -17.72 6.45
C GLU A 227 6.13 -17.96 5.26
N ILE A 228 6.70 -16.90 4.70
CA ILE A 228 7.73 -16.95 3.65
C ILE A 228 9.08 -16.44 4.18
N GLY A 229 10.19 -16.93 3.60
CA GLY A 229 11.55 -16.66 4.07
C GLY A 229 12.34 -17.95 4.36
N PRO A 230 13.37 -17.92 5.23
CA PRO A 230 13.69 -16.89 6.23
C PRO A 230 14.45 -15.67 5.69
N PHE A 231 14.05 -14.46 6.12
CA PHE A 231 14.77 -13.21 5.81
C PHE A 231 15.65 -12.79 6.99
N ALA A 232 16.94 -13.10 6.91
CA ALA A 232 17.88 -12.84 7.99
C ALA A 232 18.48 -11.43 7.95
N CYS A 233 17.88 -10.48 8.67
CA CYS A 233 18.45 -9.14 8.82
C CYS A 233 19.76 -9.17 9.63
N PRO A 234 20.85 -8.55 9.14
CA PRO A 234 22.08 -8.40 9.89
C PRO A 234 21.92 -7.28 10.94
N GLY A 235 22.24 -7.57 12.21
CA GLY A 235 22.19 -6.60 13.31
C GLY A 235 21.55 -7.18 14.58
N ASP A 236 21.34 -6.35 15.59
CA ASP A 236 20.60 -6.71 16.81
C ASP A 236 19.08 -6.84 16.53
N ASP A 237 18.28 -7.14 17.55
CA ASP A 237 16.83 -7.38 17.44
C ASP A 237 16.03 -6.18 16.87
N HIS A 238 16.66 -5.05 16.57
CA HIS A 238 16.03 -3.83 16.04
C HIS A 238 15.78 -3.83 14.53
N TYR A 239 16.40 -4.74 13.77
CA TYR A 239 16.15 -4.89 12.34
C TYR A 239 15.06 -5.93 12.05
N THR A 240 14.24 -5.65 11.05
CA THR A 240 13.14 -6.52 10.60
C THR A 240 13.06 -6.52 9.09
N ALA A 241 12.64 -7.65 8.52
CA ALA A 241 12.30 -7.73 7.12
C ALA A 241 11.09 -6.84 6.82
N THR A 242 11.14 -6.11 5.72
CA THR A 242 10.09 -5.23 5.22
C THR A 242 9.83 -5.49 3.75
N LEU A 243 8.58 -5.25 3.33
CA LEU A 243 8.14 -5.47 1.96
C LEU A 243 8.39 -4.23 1.11
N ILE A 244 8.98 -4.44 -0.06
CA ILE A 244 9.15 -3.39 -1.07
C ILE A 244 8.00 -3.47 -2.08
N ARG A 245 7.92 -4.56 -2.84
CA ARG A 245 6.95 -4.78 -3.92
C ARG A 245 6.94 -6.26 -4.34
N ALA A 246 5.83 -6.70 -4.91
CA ALA A 246 5.74 -7.93 -5.69
C ALA A 246 5.48 -7.61 -7.18
N GLY A 247 5.99 -8.44 -8.07
CA GLY A 247 5.72 -8.37 -9.51
C GLY A 247 6.46 -9.45 -10.29
N ASP A 248 5.93 -9.79 -11.47
CA ASP A 248 6.54 -10.73 -12.41
C ASP A 248 7.71 -10.03 -13.14
N TYR A 249 8.91 -10.13 -12.57
CA TYR A 249 10.09 -9.43 -13.08
C TYR A 249 10.82 -10.23 -14.16
N ASP A 250 10.72 -11.56 -14.13
CA ASP A 250 11.37 -12.44 -15.11
C ASP A 250 10.45 -12.91 -16.25
N ARG A 251 9.14 -12.64 -16.15
CA ARG A 251 8.09 -12.95 -17.12
C ARG A 251 7.79 -14.43 -17.25
N ASP A 252 7.92 -15.19 -16.17
CA ASP A 252 7.55 -16.60 -16.13
C ASP A 252 6.05 -16.83 -15.84
N GLY A 253 5.32 -15.76 -15.52
CA GLY A 253 3.88 -15.78 -15.22
C GLY A 253 3.57 -15.88 -13.73
N ARG A 254 4.59 -15.91 -12.86
CA ARG A 254 4.49 -15.72 -11.42
C ARG A 254 5.20 -14.44 -11.01
N ALA A 255 4.86 -13.94 -9.84
CA ALA A 255 5.46 -12.74 -9.29
C ALA A 255 6.50 -13.05 -8.21
N GLU A 256 7.62 -12.33 -8.26
CA GLU A 256 8.63 -12.36 -7.22
C GLU A 256 8.35 -11.25 -6.19
N VAL A 257 8.72 -11.52 -4.94
CA VAL A 257 8.60 -10.59 -3.83
C VAL A 257 9.98 -10.02 -3.48
N LEU A 258 10.10 -8.69 -3.55
CA LEU A 258 11.27 -7.96 -3.09
C LEU A 258 11.13 -7.60 -1.61
N VAL A 259 12.10 -8.02 -0.82
CA VAL A 259 12.17 -7.82 0.64
C VAL A 259 13.47 -7.13 0.98
N ASP A 260 13.42 -6.14 1.86
CA ASP A 260 14.61 -5.48 2.42
C ASP A 260 14.65 -5.63 3.94
N CYS A 261 15.76 -5.23 4.54
CA CYS A 261 15.82 -5.07 5.99
C CYS A 261 15.86 -3.60 6.35
N TRP A 262 15.10 -3.26 7.40
CA TRP A 262 15.00 -1.90 7.89
C TRP A 262 15.07 -1.85 9.42
N ALA A 263 15.68 -0.80 9.97
CA ALA A 263 15.72 -0.56 11.42
C ALA A 263 14.44 0.11 11.90
N ASP A 264 13.76 -0.45 12.90
CA ASP A 264 12.54 0.15 13.46
C ASP A 264 12.84 1.49 14.20
N HIS A 265 14.11 1.77 14.59
CA HIS A 265 14.54 2.99 15.29
C HIS A 265 15.91 3.55 14.83
N ARG A 266 16.01 4.86 14.58
CA ARG A 266 17.28 5.57 14.25
C ARG A 266 18.15 5.80 15.50
N PRO A 267 19.49 5.96 15.37
CA PRO A 267 20.29 5.98 14.15
C PRO A 267 21.10 4.68 14.01
N ALA A 268 20.55 3.69 13.30
CA ALA A 268 21.30 2.53 12.86
C ALA A 268 21.50 2.64 11.35
N PRO A 269 22.67 2.25 10.80
CA PRO A 269 22.85 2.21 9.35
C PRO A 269 21.77 1.29 8.75
N ASP A 270 21.14 1.73 7.66
CA ASP A 270 20.23 0.88 6.90
C ASP A 270 21.01 -0.36 6.46
N PRO A 271 20.56 -1.57 6.81
CA PRO A 271 21.28 -2.75 6.40
C PRO A 271 21.06 -2.87 4.90
N HIS A 272 22.16 -2.88 4.16
CA HIS A 272 22.14 -3.00 2.70
C HIS A 272 21.67 -4.38 2.21
N ARG A 273 20.95 -5.17 3.01
CA ARG A 273 20.55 -6.54 2.66
C ARG A 273 19.15 -6.58 2.09
N TRP A 274 19.05 -7.20 0.91
CA TRP A 274 17.84 -7.38 0.12
C TRP A 274 17.67 -8.84 -0.26
N TRP A 275 16.44 -9.24 -0.53
CA TRP A 275 16.08 -10.56 -1.03
C TRP A 275 15.09 -10.48 -2.18
N VAL A 276 15.21 -11.46 -3.06
CA VAL A 276 14.17 -11.87 -4.02
C VAL A 276 13.63 -13.21 -3.53
N TRP A 277 12.35 -13.25 -3.20
CA TRP A 277 11.63 -14.49 -2.90
C TRP A 277 10.73 -14.84 -4.09
N ASP A 278 10.73 -16.12 -4.43
CA ASP A 278 9.97 -16.75 -5.50
C ASP A 278 9.46 -18.08 -4.90
N ALA A 279 8.20 -18.44 -5.19
CA ALA A 279 7.58 -19.64 -4.66
C ALA A 279 8.27 -20.94 -5.09
N ASP A 280 8.88 -20.96 -6.28
CA ASP A 280 9.47 -22.15 -6.89
C ASP A 280 11.01 -22.09 -7.01
N ALA A 281 11.63 -20.97 -6.65
CA ALA A 281 13.08 -20.81 -6.69
C ALA A 281 13.73 -20.67 -5.30
N PRO A 282 15.04 -20.99 -5.19
CA PRO A 282 15.78 -20.71 -3.98
C PRO A 282 15.79 -19.21 -3.65
N LEU A 283 15.54 -18.90 -2.37
CA LEU A 283 15.62 -17.53 -1.84
C LEU A 283 16.98 -16.91 -2.17
N THR A 284 16.97 -15.80 -2.91
CA THR A 284 18.19 -15.10 -3.34
C THR A 284 18.40 -13.85 -2.49
N GLY A 285 19.52 -13.75 -1.79
CA GLY A 285 19.89 -12.58 -0.98
C GLY A 285 21.11 -11.85 -1.52
N PHE A 286 21.09 -10.52 -1.49
CA PHE A 286 22.20 -9.68 -1.99
C PHE A 286 22.43 -8.44 -1.12
N ASP A 287 23.63 -7.88 -1.24
CA ASP A 287 24.07 -6.70 -0.49
C ASP A 287 24.22 -5.50 -1.44
N VAL A 288 23.35 -4.50 -1.30
CA VAL A 288 23.29 -3.33 -2.18
C VAL A 288 24.44 -2.35 -1.97
N SER A 289 25.21 -2.45 -0.88
CA SER A 289 26.41 -1.63 -0.69
C SER A 289 27.44 -1.86 -1.80
N ARG A 290 27.38 -3.02 -2.46
CA ARG A 290 28.26 -3.40 -3.56
C ARG A 290 27.96 -2.66 -4.87
N PHE A 291 26.81 -1.98 -4.99
CA PHE A 291 26.45 -1.21 -6.17
C PHE A 291 26.91 0.26 -6.11
N GLY A 292 27.31 0.74 -4.93
CA GLY A 292 27.84 2.08 -4.73
C GLY A 292 29.33 2.13 -5.02
N SER A 293 29.72 2.17 -6.30
CA SER A 293 31.07 2.55 -6.75
C SER A 293 31.01 3.83 -7.57
#